data_AF-A0A2X1PMS2-F1
#
_entry.id   AF-A0A2X1PMS2-F1
#
_cell.length_a   1.000
_cell.length_b   1.000
_cell.length_c   1.000
_cell.angle_alpha   90.00
_cell.angle_beta   90.00
_cell.angle_gamma   90.00
#
_symmetry.space_group_name_H-M   'P 1'
#
loop_
_entity.id
_entity.type
_entity.pdbx_description
1 polymer ?
#
loop_
_entity_poly.entity_id
_entity_poly.type
_entity_poly.pdbx_seq_one_letter_code
_entity_poly.pdbx_strand_id
1 'polypeptide(L)' 'MTQSELFAIMVGGTASIAGSVMAGYAGMGVPLTYLIAASFMAAPAGLLFAKLMFPQTEQFTDKQPEDNDSEKTN' A
#
# COMPACT_ATOMS: atom_id res chain seq x y z
N MET A 1 -10.86 -11.59 -1.04
CA MET A 1 -9.59 -11.15 -1.62
C MET A 1 -8.93 -12.35 -2.30
N THR A 2 -8.43 -12.13 -3.51
CA THR A 2 -7.70 -13.12 -4.33
C THR A 2 -6.21 -13.15 -3.95
N GLN A 3 -5.49 -14.17 -4.39
CA GLN A 3 -4.04 -14.26 -4.15
C GLN A 3 -3.27 -13.10 -4.80
N SER A 4 -3.72 -12.63 -5.98
CA SER A 4 -3.11 -11.46 -6.65
C SER A 4 -3.35 -10.15 -5.90
N GLU A 5 -4.49 -10.01 -5.23
CA GLU A 5 -4.75 -8.84 -4.37
C GLU A 5 -3.91 -8.87 -3.10
N LEU A 6 -3.79 -10.02 -2.45
CA LEU A 6 -2.91 -10.17 -1.29
C LEU A 6 -1.45 -9.88 -1.67
N PHE A 7 -0.99 -10.40 -2.81
CA PHE A 7 0.34 -10.11 -3.34
C PHE A 7 0.53 -8.62 -3.62
N ALA A 8 -0.46 -7.95 -4.21
CA ALA A 8 -0.41 -6.50 -4.45
C ALA A 8 -0.30 -5.69 -3.15
N ILE A 9 -0.97 -6.10 -2.07
CA ILE A 9 -0.85 -5.46 -0.75
C ILE A 9 0.55 -5.68 -0.16
N MET A 10 1.07 -6.90 -0.24
CA MET A 10 2.42 -7.20 0.25
C MET A 10 3.49 -6.40 -0.50
N VAL A 11 3.41 -6.35 -1.84
CA VAL A 11 4.33 -5.58 -2.68
C VAL A 11 4.17 -4.08 -2.42
N GLY A 12 2.95 -3.57 -2.26
CA GLY A 12 2.71 -2.17 -1.90
C GLY A 12 3.37 -1.78 -0.57
N GLY A 13 3.29 -2.67 0.43
CA GLY A 13 3.95 -2.47 1.73
C GLY A 13 5.48 -2.50 1.65
N THR A 14 6.06 -3.42 0.88
CA THR A 14 7.52 -3.55 0.75
C THR A 14 8.15 -2.54 -0.21
N ALA A 15 7.39 -2.02 -1.18
CA ALA A 15 7.85 -1.00 -2.11
C ALA A 15 7.96 0.40 -1.47
N SER A 16 7.32 0.62 -0.32
CA SER A 16 7.28 1.90 0.37
C SER A 16 8.04 1.86 1.70
N ILE A 17 8.08 3.01 2.39
CA ILE A 17 8.65 3.16 3.73
C ILE A 17 7.62 3.81 4.67
N ALA A 18 7.70 3.47 5.96
CA ALA A 18 6.88 4.11 6.98
C ALA A 18 7.39 5.54 7.25
N GLY A 19 6.45 6.46 7.53
CA GLY A 19 6.79 7.86 7.84
C GLY A 19 7.71 8.03 9.06
N SER A 20 7.64 7.12 10.04
CA SER A 20 8.56 7.10 11.18
C SER A 20 10.02 6.91 10.75
N VAL A 21 10.28 6.00 9.81
CA VAL A 21 11.62 5.72 9.29
C VAL A 21 12.07 6.82 8.32
N MET A 22 11.13 7.40 7.56
CA MET A 22 11.38 8.57 6.72
C MET A 22 11.98 9.74 7.51
N ALA A 23 11.43 10.05 8.69
CA ALA A 23 11.98 11.07 9.58
C ALA A 23 13.39 10.72 10.06
N GLY A 24 13.67 9.44 10.30
CA GLY A 24 15.01 8.94 10.58
C GLY A 24 15.99 9.22 9.45
N TYR A 25 15.62 8.92 8.20
CA TYR A 25 16.47 9.21 7.03
C TYR A 25 16.67 10.71 6.81
N ALA A 26 15.66 11.53 7.05
CA ALA A 26 15.81 12.99 7.03
C ALA A 26 16.81 13.48 8.10
N GLY A 27 16.79 12.87 9.30
CA GLY A 27 17.78 13.14 10.37
C GLY A 27 19.21 12.73 10.01
N MET A 28 19.39 11.78 9.10
CA MET A 28 20.69 11.38 8.54
C MET A 28 21.18 12.30 7.40
N GLY A 29 20.41 13.34 7.04
CA GLY A 29 20.76 14.31 6.01
C GLY A 29 20.22 14.01 4.61
N VAL A 30 19.32 13.02 4.46
CA VAL A 30 18.67 12.75 3.16
C VAL A 30 17.64 13.85 2.86
N PRO A 31 17.62 14.43 1.64
CA PRO A 31 16.65 15.45 1.26
C PRO A 31 15.20 14.95 1.40
N LEU A 32 14.40 15.64 2.23
CA LEU A 32 13.01 15.25 2.50
C LEU A 32 12.14 15.29 1.23
N THR A 33 12.43 16.20 0.30
CA THR A 33 11.74 16.31 -0.99
C THR A 33 11.82 15.02 -1.80
N TYR A 34 12.97 14.35 -1.79
CA TYR A 34 13.15 13.07 -2.48
C TYR A 34 12.44 11.93 -1.78
N LEU A 35 12.44 11.92 -0.44
CA LEU A 35 11.74 10.90 0.33
C LEU A 35 10.22 10.97 0.11
N ILE A 36 9.65 12.18 0.14
CA ILE A 36 8.22 12.39 -0.12
C ILE A 36 7.87 11.98 -1.56
N ALA A 37 8.65 12.44 -2.54
CA ALA A 37 8.42 12.09 -3.94
C ALA A 37 8.48 10.56 -4.16
N ALA A 38 9.49 9.88 -3.59
CA ALA A 38 9.63 8.43 -3.68
C ALA A 38 8.45 7.69 -3.04
N SER A 39 7.98 8.12 -1.87
CA SER A 39 6.83 7.50 -1.19
C SER A 39 5.54 7.57 -2.01
N PHE A 40 5.26 8.69 -2.67
CA PHE A 40 4.09 8.79 -3.55
C PHE A 40 4.24 7.98 -4.84
N MET A 41 5.46 7.89 -5.40
CA MET A 41 5.75 7.06 -6.58
C MET A 41 5.69 5.56 -6.26
N ALA A 42 5.94 5.15 -5.02
CA ALA A 42 5.92 3.75 -4.60
C ALA A 42 4.53 3.09 -4.75
N ALA A 43 3.43 3.84 -4.57
CA ALA A 43 2.08 3.29 -4.71
C ALA A 43 1.76 2.80 -6.15
N PRO A 44 1.87 3.64 -7.21
CA PRO A 44 1.65 3.17 -8.57
C PRO A 44 2.73 2.20 -9.05
N ALA A 45 4.00 2.37 -8.64
CA ALA A 45 5.06 1.44 -9.00
C ALA A 45 4.85 0.05 -8.40
N GLY A 46 4.45 -0.03 -7.12
CA GLY A 46 4.17 -1.28 -6.43
C GLY A 46 3.03 -2.05 -7.10
N LEU A 47 1.95 -1.37 -7.49
CA LEU A 47 0.85 -1.98 -8.24
C LEU A 47 1.28 -2.45 -9.64
N LEU A 48 2.06 -1.63 -10.35
CA LEU A 48 2.60 -1.99 -11.66
C LEU A 48 3.40 -3.30 -11.58
N PHE A 49 4.38 -3.36 -10.68
CA PHE A 49 5.23 -4.54 -10.52
C PHE A 49 4.46 -5.74 -9.95
N ALA A 50 3.51 -5.52 -9.04
CA ALA A 50 2.68 -6.60 -8.50
C ALA A 50 1.87 -7.29 -9.59
N LYS A 51 1.23 -6.53 -10.48
CA LYS A 51 0.38 -7.07 -11.54
C LYS A 51 1.17 -7.58 -12.75
N LEU A 52 2.39 -7.08 -12.96
CA LEU A 52 3.31 -7.67 -13.95
C LEU A 52 3.83 -9.03 -13.49
N MET A 53 4.20 -9.18 -12.22
CA MET A 53 4.74 -10.43 -11.68
C MET A 53 3.67 -11.47 -11.35
N PHE A 54 2.54 -11.05 -10.78
CA PHE A 54 1.43 -11.93 -10.42
C PHE A 54 0.09 -11.34 -10.88
N PRO A 55 -0.24 -11.49 -12.18
CA PRO A 55 -1.46 -10.96 -12.77
C PRO A 55 -2.72 -11.48 -12.09
N GLN A 56 -3.82 -10.72 -12.19
CA GLN A 56 -5.10 -11.18 -11.69
C GLN A 56 -5.71 -12.21 -12.65
N THR A 57 -5.89 -13.43 -12.19
CA THR A 57 -6.51 -14.53 -12.96
C THR A 57 -7.88 -14.92 -12.43
N GLU A 58 -8.18 -14.56 -11.18
CA GLU A 58 -9.46 -14.82 -10.51
C GLU A 58 -10.42 -13.64 -10.70
N GLN A 59 -11.72 -13.91 -10.64
CA GLN A 59 -12.77 -12.87 -10.74
C GLN A 59 -12.68 -11.92 -9.54
N PHE A 60 -12.75 -10.62 -9.82
CA PHE A 60 -12.82 -9.60 -8.78
C PHE A 60 -14.15 -9.69 -8.03
N THR A 61 -14.10 -9.55 -6.70
CA THR A 61 -15.29 -9.47 -5.85
C THR A 61 -15.24 -8.15 -5.10
N ASP A 62 -16.18 -7.27 -5.45
CA ASP A 62 -16.36 -5.98 -4.79
C ASP A 62 -17.18 -6.19 -3.50
N LYS A 63 -16.52 -6.72 -2.46
CA LYS A 63 -17.08 -6.74 -1.11
C LYS A 63 -16.65 -5.44 -0.45
N GLN A 64 -17.48 -4.42 -0.58
CA GLN A 64 -17.36 -3.24 0.27
C GLN A 64 -17.42 -3.70 1.74
N PRO A 65 -16.55 -3.21 2.62
CA PRO A 65 -16.70 -3.48 4.04
C PRO A 65 -18.09 -3.00 4.47
N GLU A 66 -18.94 -3.93 4.90
CA GLU A 66 -20.20 -3.62 5.57
C GLU A 66 -19.81 -2.98 6.91
N ASP A 67 -19.85 -1.65 6.98
CA ASP A 67 -19.76 -0.91 8.25
C ASP A 67 -21.02 -1.26 9.06
N ASN A 68 -20.92 -2.28 9.92
CA ASN A 68 -21.89 -2.56 10.97
C ASN A 68 -21.76 -1.49 12.08
N ASP A 69 -22.21 -0.27 11.79
CA ASP A 69 -22.41 0.83 12.74
C ASP A 69 -23.73 0.67 13.56
N SER A 70 -24.08 -0.56 13.92
CA SER A 70 -25.25 -0.85 14.77
C SER A 70 -24.84 -1.66 16.00
N GLU A 71 -24.46 -0.95 17.06
CA GLU A 71 -24.74 -1.24 18.48
C GLU A 71 -23.69 -0.57 19.36
N LYS A 72 -23.95 0.66 19.82
CA LYS A 72 -23.85 1.10 21.25
C LYS A 72 -24.65 2.40 21.45
N THR A 73 -25.96 2.34 21.23
CA THR A 73 -26.90 3.18 22.01
C THR A 73 -27.46 2.30 23.13
N ASN A 74 -26.86 2.43 24.31
CA ASN A 74 -27.51 2.36 25.63
C ASN A 74 -26.49 2.78 26.70
#